data_AF-A0AA37TWM5-F1
#
_entry.id   AF-A0AA37TWM5-F1
#
_cell.length_a   1.000
_cell.length_b   1.000
_cell.length_c   1.000
_cell.angle_alpha   90.00
_cell.angle_beta   90.00
_cell.angle_gamma   90.00
#
_symmetry.space_group_name_H-M   'P 1'
#
loop_
_entity.id
_entity.type
_entity.pdbx_description
1 polymer ?
#
loop_
_entity_poly.entity_id
_entity_poly.type
_entity_poly.pdbx_seq_one_letter_code
_entity_poly.pdbx_strand_id
1 'polypeptide(L)' 'MAVFACLGSPAPAQSCDENYEGVCVPVASDVDCANGSGNGPEYVEGPVYIVGRDIYKLDRDGDGVACERK' A
#
# COMPACT_ATOMS: atom_id res chain seq x y z
N MET A 1 27.27 -5.11 33.43
CA MET A 1 26.57 -4.09 32.64
C MET A 1 26.66 -4.53 31.18
N ALA A 2 25.70 -5.33 30.72
CA ALA A 2 25.68 -5.84 29.34
C ALA A 2 24.28 -5.60 28.79
N VAL A 3 24.15 -4.53 28.01
CA VAL A 3 22.92 -4.23 27.28
C VAL A 3 22.88 -5.12 26.05
N PHE A 4 22.08 -6.19 26.12
CA PHE A 4 21.64 -6.94 24.96
C PHE A 4 20.63 -6.06 24.20
N ALA A 5 21.11 -5.34 23.20
CA ALA A 5 20.25 -4.67 22.24
C ALA A 5 19.77 -5.71 21.22
N CYS A 6 18.48 -6.06 21.26
CA CYS A 6 17.82 -6.67 20.11
C CYS A 6 17.93 -5.68 18.95
N LEU A 7 18.83 -5.94 18.00
CA LEU A 7 18.93 -5.19 16.75
C LEU A 7 17.70 -5.48 15.89
N GLY A 8 16.55 -4.92 16.26
CA GLY A 8 15.47 -4.71 15.32
C GLY A 8 15.88 -3.54 14.43
N SER A 9 16.28 -3.83 13.19
CA SER A 9 16.29 -2.79 12.15
C SER A 9 14.91 -2.13 12.19
N PRO A 10 14.80 -0.79 12.30
CA PRO A 10 13.52 -0.17 11.99
C PRO A 10 13.24 -0.54 10.54
N ALA A 11 12.25 -1.41 10.31
CA ALA A 11 11.62 -1.48 9.01
C ALA A 11 11.32 -0.02 8.65
N PRO A 12 11.68 0.44 7.43
CA PRO A 12 11.36 1.81 7.05
C PRO A 12 9.88 1.98 7.37
N ALA A 13 9.54 2.96 8.21
CA ALA A 13 8.15 3.29 8.44
C ALA A 13 7.61 3.62 7.05
N GLN A 14 6.92 2.67 6.43
CA GLN A 14 6.45 2.79 5.06
C GLN A 14 5.53 4.00 5.08
N SER A 15 6.03 5.10 4.53
CA SER A 15 5.26 6.32 4.43
C SER A 15 4.14 5.99 3.48
N CYS A 16 2.89 6.21 3.90
CA CYS A 16 1.75 5.98 3.03
C CYS A 16 1.85 6.93 1.84
N ASP A 17 1.55 6.45 0.65
CA ASP A 17 1.54 7.29 -0.55
C ASP A 17 0.41 8.33 -0.46
N GLU A 18 0.75 9.61 -0.64
CA GLU A 18 -0.18 10.74 -0.52
C GLU A 18 -1.26 10.81 -1.61
N ASN A 19 -1.11 10.05 -2.70
CA ASN A 19 -2.12 10.00 -3.76
C ASN A 19 -3.32 9.14 -3.38
N TYR A 20 -3.24 8.41 -2.26
CA TYR A 20 -4.24 7.44 -1.83
C TYR A 20 -4.70 7.72 -0.39
N GLU A 21 -6.00 7.57 -0.15
CA GLU A 21 -6.66 7.74 1.14
C GLU A 21 -7.52 6.53 1.51
N GLY A 22 -8.01 6.53 2.75
CA GLY A 22 -8.80 5.44 3.33
C GLY A 22 -7.95 4.30 3.90
N VAL A 23 -6.87 3.93 3.21
CA VAL A 23 -5.91 2.91 3.65
C VAL A 23 -4.49 3.37 3.35
N CYS A 24 -3.54 2.96 4.20
CA CYS A 24 -2.13 3.22 3.96
C CYS A 24 -1.63 2.36 2.80
N VAL A 25 -1.41 2.98 1.64
CA VAL A 25 -0.73 2.33 0.50
C VAL A 25 0.78 2.47 0.72
N PRO A 26 1.54 1.38 0.91
CA PRO A 26 2.98 1.48 1.12
C PRO A 26 3.68 1.99 -0.15
N VAL A 27 4.66 2.88 0.00
CA VAL A 27 5.49 3.30 -1.13
C VAL A 27 6.46 2.17 -1.49
N ALA A 28 6.08 1.40 -2.51
CA ALA A 28 6.86 0.30 -3.08
C ALA A 28 6.98 0.42 -4.61
N SER A 29 7.71 -0.50 -5.25
CA SER A 29 7.85 -0.54 -6.71
C SER A 29 6.56 -0.93 -7.42
N ASP A 30 5.74 -1.77 -6.79
CA ASP A 30 4.44 -2.23 -7.27
C ASP A 30 3.61 -2.60 -6.04
N VAL A 31 2.35 -2.20 -6.06
CA VAL A 31 1.39 -2.49 -4.99
C VAL A 31 0.16 -3.02 -5.66
N ASP A 32 -0.34 -4.14 -5.16
CA ASP A 32 -1.52 -4.80 -5.71
C ASP A 32 -2.66 -4.87 -4.70
N CYS A 33 -3.88 -4.97 -5.19
CA CYS A 33 -5.02 -5.25 -4.33
C CYS A 33 -4.93 -6.67 -3.77
N ALA A 34 -5.08 -6.83 -2.46
CA ALA A 34 -5.04 -8.14 -1.78
C ALA A 34 -6.16 -9.10 -2.24
N ASN A 35 -7.28 -8.57 -2.74
CA ASN A 35 -8.38 -9.33 -3.35
C ASN A 35 -8.21 -9.57 -4.86
N GLY A 36 -7.11 -9.12 -5.46
CA GLY A 36 -6.81 -9.26 -6.88
C GLY A 36 -5.82 -10.39 -7.18
N SER A 37 -5.55 -10.60 -8.47
CA SER A 37 -4.55 -11.56 -8.97
C SER A 37 -3.15 -10.95 -9.13
N GLY A 38 -2.87 -9.88 -8.38
CA GLY A 38 -1.60 -9.18 -8.43
C GLY A 38 -0.40 -10.07 -8.06
N ASN A 39 0.79 -9.74 -8.55
CA ASN A 39 2.04 -10.45 -8.24
C ASN A 39 3.10 -9.51 -7.64
N GLY A 40 2.69 -8.30 -7.26
CA GLY A 40 3.52 -7.30 -6.65
C GLY A 40 4.10 -7.78 -5.31
N PRO A 41 5.21 -7.16 -4.87
CA PRO A 41 5.84 -7.48 -3.60
C PRO A 41 4.97 -7.09 -2.39
N GLU A 42 4.04 -6.14 -2.58
CA GLU A 42 3.20 -5.57 -1.53
C GLU A 42 1.73 -5.62 -1.93
N TYR A 43 0.86 -5.79 -0.94
CA TYR A 43 -0.59 -5.85 -1.13
C TYR A 43 -1.34 -4.93 -0.18
N VAL A 44 -2.42 -4.33 -0.66
CA VAL A 44 -3.30 -3.46 0.11
C VAL A 44 -4.73 -4.02 0.13
N GLU A 45 -5.36 -4.01 1.30
CA GLU A 45 -6.78 -4.34 1.46
C GLU A 45 -7.61 -3.06 1.34
N GLY A 46 -8.53 -3.01 0.37
CA GLY A 46 -9.37 -1.83 0.11
C GLY A 46 -10.61 -1.72 1.00
N PRO A 47 -11.43 -0.66 0.80
CA PRO A 47 -11.38 0.27 -0.31
C PRO A 47 -10.26 1.32 -0.17
N VAL A 48 -9.56 1.58 -1.27
CA VAL A 48 -8.54 2.63 -1.39
C VAL A 48 -9.12 3.77 -2.22
N TYR A 49 -9.07 5.00 -1.72
CA TYR A 49 -9.59 6.17 -2.45
C TYR A 49 -8.45 6.91 -3.13
N ILE A 50 -8.57 7.19 -4.41
CA ILE A 50 -7.54 7.93 -5.14
C ILE A 50 -7.86 9.42 -5.06
N VAL A 51 -7.03 10.16 -4.31
CA VAL A 51 -7.16 11.62 -4.16
C VAL A 51 -6.22 12.40 -5.06
N GLY A 52 -5.14 11.75 -5.53
CA GLY A 52 -4.15 12.33 -6.43
C GLY A 52 -4.11 11.60 -7.76
N ARG A 53 -2.97 10.96 -8.04
CA ARG A 53 -2.77 10.13 -9.25
C ARG A 53 -2.68 8.66 -8.89
N ASP A 54 -3.36 7.84 -9.67
CA ASP A 54 -3.21 6.38 -9.56
C ASP A 54 -1.90 5.90 -10.22
N ILE A 55 -0.78 6.01 -9.50
CA ILE A 55 0.54 5.60 -9.98
C ILE A 55 0.69 4.08 -10.03
N TYR A 56 0.01 3.36 -9.15
CA TYR A 56 0.02 1.90 -9.03
C TYR A 56 -1.07 1.22 -9.87
N LYS A 57 -1.95 1.99 -10.53
CA LYS A 57 -3.02 1.48 -11.40
C LYS A 57 -3.94 0.50 -10.67
N LEU A 58 -4.23 0.80 -9.40
CA LEU A 58 -5.09 0.00 -8.53
C LEU A 58 -6.57 0.12 -8.91
N ASP A 59 -6.97 1.25 -9.49
CA ASP A 59 -8.31 1.51 -9.99
C ASP A 59 -8.36 1.27 -11.49
N ARG A 60 -8.85 0.08 -11.87
CA ARG A 60 -8.86 -0.36 -13.27
C ARG A 60 -10.08 0.15 -14.03
N ASP A 61 -11.18 0.43 -13.35
CA ASP A 61 -12.41 0.97 -13.91
C ASP A 61 -12.45 2.49 -13.93
N GLY A 62 -11.58 3.16 -13.18
CA GLY A 62 -11.39 4.61 -13.20
C GLY A 62 -12.50 5.36 -12.47
N ASP A 63 -13.14 4.75 -11.47
CA ASP A 63 -14.22 5.36 -10.70
C ASP A 63 -13.72 6.15 -9.47
N GLY A 64 -12.41 6.13 -9.22
CA GLY A 64 -11.74 6.80 -8.11
C GLY A 64 -11.62 5.93 -6.85
N VAL A 65 -12.09 4.67 -6.89
CA VAL A 65 -12.04 3.74 -5.77
C VAL A 65 -11.36 2.43 -6.19
N ALA A 66 -10.17 2.20 -5.64
CA ALA A 66 -9.37 1.02 -5.87
C ALA A 66 -9.66 -0.10 -4.84
N CYS A 67 -9.36 -1.34 -5.24
CA CYS A 67 -9.41 -2.53 -4.38
C CYS A 67 -10.76 -2.75 -3.69
N GLU A 68 -11.85 -2.35 -4.32
CA GLU A 68 -13.18 -2.53 -3.80
C GLU A 68 -13.56 -4.00 -3.68
N ARG A 69 -14.37 -4.32 -2.67
CA ARG A 69 -15.00 -5.62 -2.53
C ARG A 69 -16.29 -5.66 -3.36
N LYS A 70 -16.16 -5.72 -4.68
CA LYS A 70 -17.28 -5.93 -5.62
C LYS A 70 -17.44 -7.42 -5.93
#